data_AF-A0A0R2XQP2-F1
#
_entry.id   AF-A0A0R2XQP2-F1
#
_cell.length_a   1.000
_cell.length_b   1.000
_cell.length_c   1.000
_cell.angle_alpha   90.00
_cell.angle_beta   90.00
_cell.angle_gamma   90.00
#
_symmetry.space_group_name_H-M   'P 1'
#
loop_
_entity.id
_entity.type
_entity.pdbx_description
1 polymer ?
#
loop_
_entity_poly.entity_id
_entity_poly.type
_entity_poly.pdbx_seq_one_letter_code
_entity_poly.pdbx_strand_id
1 'polypeptide(L)'
;MHLRDLLPAVLLLLSVSCALLLGFFAFDSETAVALIKRAGYWVMLANFTWLVINLIKRASRVAEVRVRLGGWIGPLLFISAVSAVLFALQPTGYKIIMDEPVLSATALRMHEYKEVMTTARAHDLQGVFTQLDGYVDKRPYFYPFLVSLLHDFTGYRSSNTFLLNALLTPVFLGLLFICGRWAWPRYGGYCAVMLFATVPLLAMNVNGGGFELLNLVMILAAVVAAKSYVEAPSLRRVDTLILVGLLLAQTRYESVLYVLAVAAVGLVGWFKVRTLLISTVTIVAPLLLIPFALQQVIFSDYQGLWQLKDGAEKPFLLRLIPENLEHAATFFFNFTDDQQPNSLLLSVLFVAALVVTLVLGFSMDSKRQF
;
A
#
# COMPACT_ATOMS: atom_id res chain seq x y z
N MET A 1 -26.19 22.31 -9.76
CA MET A 1 -26.05 21.34 -8.65
C MET A 1 -27.46 21.10 -8.11
N HIS A 2 -27.98 19.88 -8.20
CA HIS A 2 -29.34 19.60 -7.73
C HIS A 2 -29.37 19.65 -6.19
N LEU A 3 -30.51 20.04 -5.60
CA LEU A 3 -30.70 20.10 -4.14
C LEU A 3 -30.34 18.80 -3.42
N ARG A 4 -30.42 17.66 -4.13
CA ARG A 4 -30.07 16.32 -3.66
C ARG A 4 -28.57 16.08 -3.44
N ASP A 5 -27.70 16.87 -4.10
CA ASP A 5 -26.24 16.71 -4.00
C ASP A 5 -25.61 17.63 -2.94
N LEU A 6 -26.37 18.59 -2.42
CA LEU A 6 -25.90 19.58 -1.44
C LEU A 6 -25.61 18.96 -0.07
N LEU A 7 -26.51 18.13 0.46
CA LEU A 7 -26.32 17.51 1.77
C LEU A 7 -25.07 16.58 1.81
N PRO A 8 -24.87 15.63 0.87
CA PRO A 8 -23.66 14.81 0.85
C PRO A 8 -22.36 15.63 0.70
N ALA A 9 -22.38 16.71 -0.09
CA ALA A 9 -21.24 17.60 -0.23
C ALA A 9 -20.91 18.36 1.06
N VAL A 10 -21.93 18.87 1.76
CA VAL A 10 -21.75 19.53 3.07
C VAL A 10 -21.21 18.54 4.10
N LEU A 11 -21.74 17.33 4.16
CA LEU A 11 -21.25 16.29 5.07
C LEU A 11 -19.79 15.90 4.76
N LEU A 12 -19.42 15.83 3.49
CA LEU A 12 -18.03 15.58 3.09
C LEU A 12 -17.11 16.73 3.55
N LEU A 13 -17.52 17.99 3.35
CA LEU A 13 -16.74 19.15 3.80
C LEU A 13 -16.59 19.20 5.33
N LEU A 14 -17.66 18.90 6.07
CA LEU A 14 -17.62 18.80 7.53
C LEU A 14 -16.68 17.67 7.98
N SER A 15 -16.73 16.52 7.31
CA SER A 15 -15.84 15.40 7.59
C SER A 15 -14.37 15.73 7.35
N VAL A 16 -14.04 16.38 6.23
CA VAL A 16 -12.68 16.85 5.94
C VAL A 16 -12.22 17.84 7.01
N SER A 17 -13.07 18.81 7.35
CA SER A 17 -12.74 19.82 8.37
C SER A 17 -12.51 19.19 9.73
N CYS A 18 -13.36 18.24 10.12
CA CYS A 18 -13.23 17.47 11.36
C CYS A 18 -11.95 16.62 11.37
N ALA A 19 -11.63 15.94 10.28
CA ALA A 19 -10.41 15.14 10.15
C ALA A 19 -9.14 16.00 10.28
N LEU A 20 -9.12 17.20 9.69
CA LEU A 20 -7.99 18.12 9.81
C LEU A 20 -7.82 18.63 11.25
N LEU A 21 -8.92 19.05 11.88
CA LEU A 21 -8.91 19.51 13.27
C LEU A 21 -8.45 18.40 14.23
N LEU A 22 -9.08 17.22 14.15
CA LEU A 22 -8.75 16.10 15.03
C LEU A 22 -7.38 15.49 14.74
N GLY A 23 -6.94 15.48 13.49
CA GLY A 23 -5.70 14.83 13.07
C GLY A 23 -4.43 15.65 13.36
N PHE A 24 -4.52 16.98 13.34
CA PHE A 24 -3.32 17.85 13.42
C PHE A 24 -3.34 18.88 14.54
N PHE A 25 -4.51 19.25 15.08
CA PHE A 25 -4.63 20.39 15.99
C PHE A 25 -5.25 20.07 17.34
N ALA A 26 -6.03 18.99 17.46
CA ALA A 26 -6.80 18.72 18.67
C ALA A 26 -6.02 18.02 19.80
N PHE A 27 -4.91 17.36 19.48
CA PHE A 27 -4.19 16.49 20.42
C PHE A 27 -2.69 16.80 20.43
N ASP A 28 -2.09 16.70 21.60
CA ASP A 28 -0.64 16.67 21.79
C ASP A 28 -0.07 15.27 21.51
N SER A 29 1.26 15.14 21.47
CA SER A 29 1.92 13.88 21.16
C SER A 29 1.61 12.75 22.15
N GLU A 30 1.47 13.04 23.45
CA GLU A 30 1.13 12.03 24.45
C GLU A 30 -0.28 11.48 24.23
N THR A 31 -1.27 12.36 24.02
CA THR A 31 -2.63 11.94 23.72
C THR A 31 -2.72 11.23 22.37
N ALA A 32 -1.97 11.69 21.35
CA ALA A 32 -1.89 11.05 20.05
C ALA A 32 -1.34 9.62 20.15
N VAL A 33 -0.29 9.39 20.95
CA VAL A 33 0.24 8.04 21.25
C VAL A 33 -0.84 7.17 21.88
N ALA A 34 -1.54 7.68 22.90
CA ALA A 34 -2.59 6.92 23.59
C ALA A 34 -3.75 6.56 22.64
N LEU A 35 -4.15 7.48 21.77
CA LEU A 35 -5.20 7.28 20.78
C LEU A 35 -4.80 6.24 19.73
N ILE A 36 -3.61 6.35 19.12
CA ILE A 36 -3.14 5.38 18.13
C ILE A 36 -3.00 4.00 18.76
N LYS A 37 -2.38 3.94 19.95
CA LYS A 37 -2.20 2.69 20.68
C LYS A 37 -3.52 1.94 20.86
N ARG A 38 -4.58 2.62 21.31
CA ARG A 38 -5.85 1.97 21.67
C ARG A 38 -6.85 1.85 20.51
N ALA A 39 -6.92 2.86 19.64
CA ALA A 39 -7.92 2.94 18.58
C ALA A 39 -7.40 2.51 17.20
N GLY A 40 -6.08 2.57 16.97
CA GLY A 40 -5.49 2.35 15.65
C GLY A 40 -5.82 0.98 15.06
N TYR A 41 -5.80 -0.08 15.88
CA TYR A 41 -6.16 -1.44 15.48
C TYR A 41 -7.60 -1.51 14.96
N TRP A 42 -8.54 -0.90 15.69
CA TRP A 42 -9.96 -0.92 15.35
C TRP A 42 -10.29 -0.10 14.11
N VAL A 43 -9.62 1.05 13.93
CA VAL A 43 -9.75 1.84 12.70
C VAL A 43 -9.24 1.05 11.49
N MET A 44 -8.12 0.33 11.64
CA MET A 44 -7.58 -0.53 10.58
C MET A 44 -8.54 -1.67 10.25
N LEU A 45 -9.07 -2.34 11.27
CA LEU A 45 -10.05 -3.41 11.12
C LEU A 45 -11.29 -2.90 10.40
N ALA A 46 -11.84 -1.76 10.80
CA ALA A 46 -13.01 -1.16 10.15
C ALA A 46 -12.76 -0.88 8.66
N ASN A 47 -11.63 -0.26 8.32
CA ASN A 47 -11.27 0.04 6.93
C ASN A 47 -11.08 -1.25 6.10
N PHE A 48 -10.32 -2.22 6.63
CA PHE A 48 -10.08 -3.50 5.98
C PHE A 48 -11.38 -4.30 5.77
N THR A 49 -12.21 -4.41 6.81
CA THR A 49 -13.51 -5.09 6.72
C THR A 49 -14.44 -4.41 5.72
N TRP A 50 -14.46 -3.07 5.67
CA TRP A 50 -15.29 -2.35 4.70
C TRP A 50 -14.83 -2.62 3.27
N LEU A 51 -13.51 -2.66 3.01
CA LEU A 51 -12.98 -3.06 1.71
C LEU A 51 -13.42 -4.48 1.34
N VAL A 52 -13.25 -5.45 2.25
CA VAL A 52 -13.64 -6.85 2.02
C VAL A 52 -15.13 -6.96 1.70
N ILE A 53 -16.00 -6.33 2.49
CA ILE A 53 -17.44 -6.31 2.24
C ILE A 53 -17.75 -5.68 0.87
N ASN A 54 -17.06 -4.60 0.51
CA ASN A 54 -17.27 -3.91 -0.76
C ASN A 54 -16.87 -4.81 -1.95
N LEU A 55 -15.74 -5.52 -1.84
CA LEU A 55 -15.26 -6.47 -2.84
C LEU A 55 -16.20 -7.67 -2.97
N ILE A 56 -16.66 -8.26 -1.87
CA ILE A 56 -17.62 -9.38 -1.88
C ILE A 56 -18.93 -8.96 -2.57
N LYS A 57 -19.50 -7.81 -2.20
CA LYS A 57 -20.73 -7.31 -2.80
C LYS A 57 -20.57 -6.92 -4.27
N ARG A 58 -19.34 -6.62 -4.69
CA ARG A 58 -19.02 -6.39 -6.10
C ARG A 58 -18.95 -7.73 -6.83
N ALA A 59 -18.22 -8.71 -6.30
CA ALA A 59 -18.08 -10.04 -6.88
C ALA A 59 -19.43 -10.78 -7.01
N SER A 60 -20.31 -10.68 -6.00
CA SER A 60 -21.63 -11.34 -6.02
C SER A 60 -22.59 -10.76 -7.06
N ARG A 61 -22.42 -9.49 -7.46
CA ARG A 61 -23.16 -8.91 -8.59
C ARG A 61 -22.56 -9.29 -9.94
N VAL A 62 -21.29 -9.68 -9.97
CA VAL A 62 -20.67 -10.32 -11.13
C VAL A 62 -20.85 -11.85 -11.05
N ALA A 63 -21.93 -12.36 -10.46
CA ALA A 63 -22.31 -13.78 -10.52
C ALA A 63 -22.64 -14.27 -11.96
N GLU A 64 -22.50 -13.41 -12.97
CA GLU A 64 -22.30 -13.78 -14.38
C GLU A 64 -20.83 -14.09 -14.75
N VAL A 65 -19.91 -14.21 -13.77
CA VAL A 65 -18.59 -14.85 -13.95
C VAL A 65 -18.75 -16.37 -13.98
N ARG A 66 -19.59 -16.86 -14.90
CA ARG A 66 -19.30 -18.10 -15.64
C ARG A 66 -18.24 -17.81 -16.71
N VAL A 67 -17.18 -17.08 -16.34
CA VAL A 67 -16.04 -16.83 -17.23
C VAL A 67 -15.07 -17.99 -17.01
N ARG A 68 -15.12 -18.95 -17.93
CA ARG A 68 -13.93 -19.59 -18.53
C ARG A 68 -12.73 -19.81 -17.58
N LEU A 69 -12.89 -20.64 -16.56
CA LEU A 69 -11.75 -21.18 -15.79
C LEU A 69 -10.69 -21.79 -16.72
N GLY A 70 -11.11 -22.38 -17.85
CA GLY A 70 -10.21 -22.94 -18.87
C GLY A 70 -9.21 -21.97 -19.49
N GLY A 71 -9.45 -20.65 -19.44
CA GLY A 71 -8.50 -19.64 -19.95
C GLY A 71 -7.49 -19.13 -18.92
N TRP A 72 -7.67 -19.46 -17.63
CA TRP A 72 -6.82 -18.97 -16.53
C TRP A 72 -5.90 -20.03 -15.94
N ILE A 73 -6.09 -21.31 -16.26
CA ILE A 73 -5.22 -22.40 -15.77
C ILE A 73 -3.76 -22.13 -16.16
N GLY A 74 -3.48 -21.81 -17.42
CA GLY A 74 -2.12 -21.49 -17.88
C GLY A 74 -1.48 -20.32 -17.13
N PRO A 75 -2.12 -19.15 -17.07
CA PRO A 75 -1.66 -18.02 -16.25
C PRO A 75 -1.44 -18.36 -14.78
N LEU A 76 -2.37 -19.10 -14.15
CA LEU A 76 -2.26 -19.48 -12.74
C LEU A 76 -1.07 -20.41 -12.50
N LEU A 77 -0.88 -21.42 -13.35
CA LEU A 77 0.30 -22.31 -13.27
C LEU A 77 1.59 -21.53 -13.43
N PHE A 78 1.65 -20.59 -14.38
CA PHE A 78 2.81 -19.74 -14.60
C PHE A 78 3.11 -18.85 -13.40
N ILE A 79 2.11 -18.16 -12.84
CA ILE A 79 2.26 -17.32 -11.65
C ILE A 79 2.74 -18.15 -10.46
N SER A 80 2.15 -19.33 -10.24
CA SER A 80 2.56 -20.24 -9.18
C SER A 80 3.99 -20.74 -9.36
N ALA A 81 4.39 -21.08 -10.59
CA ALA A 81 5.74 -21.52 -10.89
C ALA A 81 6.77 -20.40 -10.63
N VAL A 82 6.51 -19.18 -11.10
CA VAL A 82 7.39 -18.03 -10.84
C VAL A 82 7.45 -17.70 -9.35
N SER A 83 6.31 -17.77 -8.64
CA SER A 83 6.29 -17.60 -7.18
C SER A 83 7.19 -18.62 -6.49
N ALA A 84 7.07 -19.91 -6.84
CA ALA A 84 7.89 -20.98 -6.29
C ALA A 84 9.40 -20.76 -6.55
N VAL A 85 9.75 -20.31 -7.77
CA VAL A 85 11.14 -19.94 -8.09
C VAL A 85 11.62 -18.79 -7.20
N LEU A 86 10.83 -17.72 -7.03
CA LEU A 86 11.21 -16.59 -6.16
C LEU A 86 11.42 -17.01 -4.69
N PHE A 87 10.62 -17.95 -4.17
CA PHE A 87 10.88 -18.53 -2.84
C PHE A 87 12.18 -19.33 -2.80
N ALA A 88 12.46 -20.13 -3.84
CA ALA A 88 13.64 -20.99 -3.87
C ALA A 88 14.97 -20.20 -3.99
N LEU A 89 14.94 -18.98 -4.52
CA LEU A 89 16.13 -18.17 -4.77
C LEU A 89 16.80 -17.61 -3.50
N GLN A 90 16.07 -17.50 -2.39
CA GLN A 90 16.58 -16.87 -1.16
C GLN A 90 16.06 -17.61 0.08
N PRO A 91 16.89 -17.78 1.13
CA PRO A 91 16.41 -18.36 2.37
C PRO A 91 15.39 -17.44 3.03
N THR A 92 14.35 -18.01 3.65
CA THR A 92 13.40 -17.24 4.46
C THR A 92 14.08 -16.69 5.71
N GLY A 93 13.85 -15.42 6.02
CA GLY A 93 14.37 -14.80 7.23
C GLY A 93 14.38 -13.29 7.14
N TYR A 94 14.67 -12.62 8.26
CA TYR A 94 14.72 -11.16 8.29
C TYR A 94 15.82 -10.62 7.36
N LYS A 95 15.47 -9.75 6.42
CA LYS A 95 16.41 -9.16 5.46
C LYS A 95 16.87 -7.78 5.90
N ILE A 96 15.96 -6.99 6.45
CA ILE A 96 16.24 -5.68 7.03
C ILE A 96 16.17 -5.79 8.56
N ILE A 97 17.32 -6.05 9.18
CA ILE A 97 17.47 -6.50 10.58
C ILE A 97 16.85 -5.54 11.60
N MET A 98 16.83 -4.23 11.34
CA MET A 98 16.26 -3.26 12.28
C MET A 98 14.75 -3.03 12.08
N ASP A 99 14.25 -3.21 10.86
CA ASP A 99 12.91 -2.77 10.49
C ASP A 99 11.90 -3.91 10.58
N GLU A 100 12.25 -5.09 10.08
CA GLU A 100 11.32 -6.21 10.01
C GLU A 100 10.97 -6.77 11.40
N PRO A 101 11.91 -6.90 12.36
CA PRO A 101 11.55 -7.30 13.72
C PRO A 101 10.63 -6.30 14.43
N VAL A 102 10.74 -5.00 14.13
CA VAL A 102 9.84 -3.96 14.67
C VAL A 102 8.41 -4.17 14.17
N LEU A 103 8.23 -4.51 12.90
CA LEU A 103 6.92 -4.86 12.34
C LEU A 103 6.34 -6.12 12.99
N SER A 104 7.16 -7.17 13.14
CA SER A 104 6.77 -8.41 13.80
C SER A 104 6.39 -8.21 15.26
N ALA A 105 7.15 -7.42 16.01
CA ALA A 105 6.86 -7.10 17.41
C ALA A 105 5.56 -6.30 17.55
N THR A 106 5.31 -5.37 16.63
CA THR A 106 4.04 -4.63 16.57
C THR A 106 2.87 -5.56 16.26
N ALA A 107 3.06 -6.52 15.34
CA ALA A 107 2.03 -7.51 15.01
C ALA A 107 1.69 -8.42 16.20
N LEU A 108 2.70 -8.84 16.97
CA LEU A 108 2.50 -9.59 18.20
C LEU A 108 1.70 -8.78 19.23
N ARG A 109 2.02 -7.50 19.43
CA ARG A 109 1.26 -6.61 20.33
C ARG A 109 -0.20 -6.48 19.89
N MET A 110 -0.44 -6.33 18.59
CA MET A 110 -1.80 -6.29 18.02
C MET A 110 -2.54 -7.62 18.19
N HIS A 111 -1.84 -8.76 18.11
CA HIS A 111 -2.43 -10.07 18.34
C HIS A 111 -2.90 -10.23 19.79
N GLU A 112 -2.01 -9.97 20.76
CA GLU A 112 -2.28 -10.22 22.18
C GLU A 112 -3.17 -9.17 22.84
N TYR A 113 -2.93 -7.88 22.54
CA TYR A 113 -3.56 -6.76 23.26
C TYR A 113 -4.49 -5.90 22.37
N LYS A 114 -4.51 -6.13 21.06
CA LYS A 114 -5.21 -5.25 20.08
C LYS A 114 -4.74 -3.80 20.17
N GLU A 115 -3.46 -3.61 20.53
CA GLU A 115 -2.81 -2.32 20.65
C GLU A 115 -1.79 -2.07 19.53
N VAL A 116 -1.74 -0.85 19.02
CA VAL A 116 -0.75 -0.42 18.01
C VAL A 116 0.49 0.13 18.71
N MET A 117 1.44 -0.75 19.01
CA MET A 117 2.70 -0.37 19.63
C MET A 117 3.77 -1.43 19.38
N THR A 118 5.01 -1.01 19.13
CA THR A 118 6.17 -1.90 19.11
C THR A 118 6.64 -2.14 20.53
N THR A 119 6.73 -3.39 20.94
CA THR A 119 7.22 -3.75 22.27
C THR A 119 8.72 -3.58 22.35
N ALA A 120 9.15 -2.72 23.27
CA ALA A 120 10.56 -2.47 23.57
C ALA A 120 11.04 -3.33 24.75
N ARG A 121 10.16 -3.65 25.71
CA ARG A 121 10.49 -4.44 26.90
C ARG A 121 9.39 -5.44 27.23
N ALA A 122 9.80 -6.68 27.46
CA ALA A 122 8.92 -7.76 27.90
C ALA A 122 9.63 -8.60 28.96
N HIS A 123 8.85 -9.10 29.93
CA HIS A 123 9.36 -9.93 31.02
C HIS A 123 8.42 -11.10 31.27
N ASP A 124 8.99 -12.23 31.67
CA ASP A 124 8.19 -13.31 32.27
C ASP A 124 7.86 -12.92 33.72
N LEU A 125 6.61 -12.59 33.96
CA LEU A 125 6.08 -12.27 35.29
C LEU A 125 5.19 -13.44 35.72
N GLN A 126 5.67 -14.21 36.70
CA GLN A 126 4.93 -15.34 37.27
C GLN A 126 4.55 -16.44 36.26
N GLY A 127 5.40 -16.69 35.25
CA GLY A 127 5.16 -17.68 34.20
C GLY A 127 4.33 -17.14 33.04
N VAL A 128 4.04 -15.84 33.02
CA VAL A 128 3.31 -15.17 31.94
C VAL A 128 4.22 -14.13 31.28
N PHE A 129 4.53 -14.37 30.00
CA PHE A 129 5.24 -13.40 29.18
C PHE A 129 4.38 -12.13 29.02
N THR A 130 4.82 -11.05 29.66
CA THR A 130 4.09 -9.79 29.72
C THR A 130 4.89 -8.71 29.01
N GLN A 131 4.24 -8.06 28.04
CA GLN A 131 4.82 -6.96 27.29
C GLN A 131 4.58 -5.64 28.06
N LEU A 132 5.60 -5.07 28.69
CA LEU A 132 5.43 -3.95 29.64
C LEU A 132 5.47 -2.57 28.97
N ASP A 133 6.39 -2.38 28.02
CA ASP A 133 6.68 -1.05 27.49
C ASP A 133 6.99 -1.08 25.99
N GLY A 134 6.81 0.05 25.33
CA GLY A 134 6.96 0.17 23.90
C GLY A 134 6.75 1.58 23.37
N TYR A 135 6.79 1.71 22.05
CA TYR A 135 6.61 2.97 21.35
C TYR A 135 5.74 2.79 20.11
N VAL A 136 5.14 3.87 19.63
CA VAL A 136 4.43 3.87 18.34
C VAL A 136 5.47 4.08 17.25
N ASP A 137 5.62 3.11 16.35
CA ASP A 137 6.58 3.21 15.24
C ASP A 137 6.13 4.22 14.17
N LYS A 138 7.11 4.78 13.47
CA LYS A 138 6.90 5.74 12.37
C LYS A 138 6.23 5.15 11.15
N ARG A 139 6.33 3.83 10.99
CA ARG A 139 5.72 3.14 9.87
C ARG A 139 4.23 3.01 10.13
N PRO A 140 3.40 3.29 9.13
CA PRO A 140 2.00 2.90 9.16
C PRO A 140 1.85 1.39 9.40
N TYR A 141 0.74 1.01 10.02
CA TYR A 141 0.63 -0.28 10.68
C TYR A 141 -0.31 -1.27 9.98
N PHE A 142 -0.60 -1.09 8.68
CA PHE A 142 -1.42 -2.04 7.93
C PHE A 142 -0.74 -3.40 7.75
N TYR A 143 0.58 -3.44 7.54
CA TYR A 143 1.31 -4.72 7.45
C TYR A 143 1.30 -5.47 8.79
N PRO A 144 1.72 -4.89 9.93
CA PRO A 144 1.59 -5.52 11.24
C PRO A 144 0.15 -5.97 11.55
N PHE A 145 -0.85 -5.19 11.13
CA PHE A 145 -2.26 -5.57 11.28
C PHE A 145 -2.59 -6.87 10.54
N LEU A 146 -2.19 -7.03 9.27
CA LEU A 146 -2.41 -8.28 8.53
C LEU A 146 -1.68 -9.47 9.15
N VAL A 147 -0.45 -9.28 9.62
CA VAL A 147 0.29 -10.33 10.34
C VAL A 147 -0.40 -10.70 11.65
N SER A 148 -0.96 -9.71 12.37
CA SER A 148 -1.72 -9.96 13.60
C SER A 148 -2.99 -10.79 13.35
N LEU A 149 -3.68 -10.56 12.22
CA LEU A 149 -4.79 -11.42 11.81
C LEU A 149 -4.32 -12.85 11.52
N LEU A 150 -3.17 -13.02 10.87
CA LEU A 150 -2.61 -14.38 10.69
C LEU A 150 -2.34 -15.04 12.04
N HIS A 151 -1.77 -14.33 13.01
CA HIS A 151 -1.62 -14.86 14.37
C HIS A 151 -2.96 -15.23 15.01
N ASP A 152 -4.00 -14.41 14.85
CA ASP A 152 -5.35 -14.69 15.36
C ASP A 152 -5.93 -15.98 14.75
N PHE A 153 -5.67 -16.26 13.47
CA PHE A 153 -6.23 -17.44 12.77
C PHE A 153 -5.37 -18.72 12.89
N THR A 154 -4.05 -18.60 12.96
CA THR A 154 -3.12 -19.75 12.91
C THR A 154 -2.38 -20.01 14.22
N GLY A 155 -2.58 -19.13 15.21
CA GLY A 155 -1.77 -19.04 16.41
C GLY A 155 -0.50 -18.23 16.19
N TYR A 156 0.07 -17.70 17.27
CA TYR A 156 1.31 -16.95 17.20
C TYR A 156 2.49 -17.84 16.77
N ARG A 157 3.18 -17.40 15.71
CA ARG A 157 4.45 -17.92 15.22
C ARG A 157 5.24 -16.78 14.62
N SER A 158 6.51 -16.64 14.98
CA SER A 158 7.38 -15.61 14.40
C SER A 158 7.48 -15.69 12.87
N SER A 159 7.25 -16.88 12.30
CA SER A 159 7.26 -17.10 10.86
C SER A 159 6.03 -16.58 10.10
N ASN A 160 4.97 -16.13 10.79
CA ASN A 160 3.76 -15.62 10.12
C ASN A 160 4.04 -14.35 9.29
N THR A 161 5.07 -13.58 9.62
CA THR A 161 5.49 -12.41 8.80
C THR A 161 5.96 -12.85 7.42
N PHE A 162 6.73 -13.95 7.35
CA PHE A 162 7.20 -14.52 6.10
C PHE A 162 6.06 -15.19 5.35
N LEU A 163 5.14 -15.85 6.07
CA LEU A 163 3.93 -16.43 5.48
C LEU A 163 3.07 -15.36 4.81
N LEU A 164 2.92 -14.18 5.41
CA LEU A 164 2.16 -13.09 4.79
C LEU A 164 2.77 -12.69 3.44
N ASN A 165 4.07 -12.43 3.39
CA ASN A 165 4.75 -12.12 2.12
C ASN A 165 4.66 -13.30 1.15
N ALA A 166 4.67 -14.52 1.68
CA ALA A 166 4.53 -15.69 0.84
C ALA A 166 3.17 -15.73 0.12
N LEU A 167 2.10 -15.40 0.85
CA LEU A 167 0.73 -15.31 0.33
C LEU A 167 0.52 -14.09 -0.59
N LEU A 168 1.18 -12.97 -0.29
CA LEU A 168 1.11 -11.76 -1.12
C LEU A 168 1.83 -11.91 -2.45
N THR A 169 2.83 -12.80 -2.56
CA THR A 169 3.61 -13.02 -3.79
C THR A 169 2.75 -13.40 -5.01
N PRO A 170 1.93 -14.46 -4.97
CA PRO A 170 1.06 -14.77 -6.10
C PRO A 170 -0.01 -13.70 -6.35
N VAL A 171 -0.43 -12.95 -5.32
CA VAL A 171 -1.35 -11.80 -5.48
C VAL A 171 -0.68 -10.67 -6.25
N PHE A 172 0.55 -10.31 -5.88
CA PHE A 172 1.36 -9.31 -6.56
C PHE A 172 1.58 -9.69 -8.03
N LEU A 173 2.05 -10.90 -8.29
CA LEU A 173 2.28 -11.38 -9.66
C LEU A 173 0.98 -11.49 -10.46
N GLY A 174 -0.13 -11.86 -9.83
CA GLY A 174 -1.45 -11.89 -10.46
C GLY A 174 -1.96 -10.50 -10.86
N LEU A 175 -1.83 -9.52 -9.98
CA LEU A 175 -2.18 -8.12 -10.29
C LEU A 175 -1.27 -7.56 -11.38
N LEU A 176 0.03 -7.85 -11.32
CA LEU A 176 1.00 -7.45 -12.34
C LEU A 176 0.66 -8.07 -13.70
N PHE A 177 0.30 -9.35 -13.72
CA PHE A 177 -0.16 -10.05 -14.92
C PHE A 177 -1.42 -9.39 -15.51
N ILE A 178 -2.40 -9.04 -14.66
CA ILE A 178 -3.62 -8.32 -15.09
C ILE A 178 -3.26 -6.96 -15.72
N CYS A 179 -2.40 -6.18 -15.08
CA CYS A 179 -1.94 -4.89 -15.60
C CYS A 179 -1.21 -5.06 -16.93
N GLY A 180 -0.30 -6.02 -17.04
CA GLY A 180 0.44 -6.31 -18.27
C GLY A 180 -0.47 -6.71 -19.44
N ARG A 181 -1.58 -7.43 -19.17
CA ARG A 181 -2.57 -7.78 -20.20
C ARG A 181 -3.30 -6.58 -20.77
N TRP A 182 -3.35 -5.45 -20.09
CA TRP A 182 -3.94 -4.23 -20.66
C TRP A 182 -3.05 -3.60 -21.73
N ALA A 183 -1.72 -3.75 -21.60
CA ALA A 183 -0.78 -3.31 -22.63
C ALA A 183 -0.73 -4.29 -23.81
N TRP A 184 -0.68 -5.59 -23.53
CA TRP A 184 -0.69 -6.64 -24.57
C TRP A 184 -1.54 -7.83 -24.13
N PRO A 185 -2.77 -8.02 -24.68
CA PRO A 185 -3.74 -8.99 -24.17
C PRO A 185 -3.29 -10.45 -24.11
N ARG A 186 -2.40 -10.87 -25.01
CA ARG A 186 -1.89 -12.24 -25.10
C ARG A 186 -0.67 -12.48 -24.23
N TYR A 187 0.37 -11.65 -24.35
CA TYR A 187 1.67 -11.91 -23.73
C TYR A 187 2.09 -10.90 -22.67
N GLY A 188 1.45 -9.72 -22.62
CA GLY A 188 1.89 -8.63 -21.74
C GLY A 188 1.92 -8.98 -20.26
N GLY A 189 0.98 -9.82 -19.80
CA GLY A 189 1.00 -10.31 -18.43
C GLY A 189 2.21 -11.20 -18.13
N TYR A 190 2.56 -12.11 -19.04
CA TYR A 190 3.75 -12.97 -18.91
C TYR A 190 5.03 -12.14 -18.94
N CYS A 191 5.14 -11.21 -19.87
CA CYS A 191 6.28 -10.30 -19.98
C CYS A 191 6.45 -9.45 -18.72
N ALA A 192 5.37 -8.91 -18.16
CA ALA A 192 5.42 -8.09 -16.94
C ALA A 192 5.94 -8.90 -15.74
N VAL A 193 5.41 -10.12 -15.54
CA VAL A 193 5.87 -11.02 -14.47
C VAL A 193 7.33 -11.43 -14.66
N MET A 194 7.74 -11.82 -15.86
CA MET A 194 9.13 -12.19 -16.14
C MET A 194 10.09 -11.01 -15.91
N LEU A 195 9.68 -9.80 -16.31
CA LEU A 195 10.52 -8.61 -16.14
C LEU A 195 10.74 -8.30 -14.67
N PHE A 196 9.70 -8.39 -13.83
CA PHE A 196 9.85 -8.23 -12.38
C PHE A 196 10.62 -9.38 -11.73
N ALA A 197 10.52 -10.60 -12.26
CA ALA A 197 11.31 -11.74 -11.79
C ALA A 197 12.82 -11.55 -12.03
N THR A 198 13.23 -10.64 -12.91
CA THR A 198 14.65 -10.28 -13.08
C THR A 198 15.23 -9.43 -11.96
N VAL A 199 14.40 -8.93 -11.04
CA VAL A 199 14.83 -8.05 -9.94
C VAL A 199 15.22 -8.91 -8.73
N PRO A 200 16.52 -9.03 -8.36
CA PRO A 200 16.93 -9.83 -7.20
C PRO A 200 16.30 -9.35 -5.90
N LEU A 201 16.08 -8.04 -5.77
CA LEU A 201 15.39 -7.44 -4.62
C LEU A 201 13.97 -7.98 -4.44
N LEU A 202 13.29 -8.41 -5.50
CA LEU A 202 11.97 -9.04 -5.37
C LEU A 202 12.08 -10.36 -4.61
N ALA A 203 13.04 -11.23 -4.95
CA ALA A 203 13.24 -12.50 -4.24
C ALA A 203 13.62 -12.27 -2.77
N MET A 204 14.37 -11.21 -2.46
CA MET A 204 14.65 -10.81 -1.07
C MET A 204 13.37 -10.44 -0.31
N ASN A 205 12.52 -9.59 -0.90
CA ASN A 205 11.27 -9.14 -0.27
C ASN A 205 10.24 -10.27 -0.11
N VAL A 206 10.16 -11.17 -1.08
CA VAL A 206 9.30 -12.37 -1.03
C VAL A 206 9.63 -13.26 0.18
N ASN A 207 10.92 -13.35 0.52
CA ASN A 207 11.42 -14.19 1.62
C ASN A 207 11.69 -13.42 2.93
N GLY A 208 11.41 -12.12 2.97
CA GLY A 208 11.56 -11.24 4.14
C GLY A 208 10.27 -10.99 4.90
N GLY A 209 10.37 -10.24 5.99
CA GLY A 209 9.25 -9.80 6.85
C GLY A 209 8.89 -8.32 6.70
N GLY A 210 9.26 -7.70 5.57
CA GLY A 210 9.01 -6.28 5.28
C GLY A 210 7.63 -6.00 4.64
N PHE A 211 7.18 -4.74 4.71
CA PHE A 211 5.90 -4.29 4.15
C PHE A 211 5.99 -3.88 2.66
N GLU A 212 7.16 -3.92 2.06
CA GLU A 212 7.45 -3.49 0.68
C GLU A 212 6.58 -4.23 -0.34
N LEU A 213 6.44 -5.55 -0.19
CA LEU A 213 5.62 -6.37 -1.09
C LEU A 213 4.13 -6.02 -0.95
N LEU A 214 3.65 -5.79 0.28
CA LEU A 214 2.29 -5.31 0.50
C LEU A 214 2.09 -3.94 -0.15
N ASN A 215 3.08 -3.05 -0.08
CA ASN A 215 2.98 -1.73 -0.71
C ASN A 215 2.82 -1.85 -2.23
N LEU A 216 3.59 -2.73 -2.87
CA LEU A 216 3.47 -3.01 -4.30
C LEU A 216 2.10 -3.60 -4.66
N VAL A 217 1.60 -4.55 -3.86
CA VAL A 217 0.24 -5.10 -4.03
C VAL A 217 -0.80 -3.99 -3.95
N MET A 218 -0.69 -3.09 -2.97
CA MET A 218 -1.64 -2.00 -2.77
C MET A 218 -1.58 -0.95 -3.87
N ILE A 219 -0.40 -0.64 -4.42
CA ILE A 219 -0.26 0.22 -5.60
C ILE A 219 -0.94 -0.41 -6.81
N LEU A 220 -0.69 -1.70 -7.10
CA LEU A 220 -1.34 -2.38 -8.23
C LEU A 220 -2.85 -2.52 -8.01
N ALA A 221 -3.30 -2.79 -6.79
CA ALA A 221 -4.72 -2.81 -6.44
C ALA A 221 -5.37 -1.44 -6.67
N ALA A 222 -4.68 -0.34 -6.33
CA ALA A 222 -5.15 1.02 -6.59
C ALA A 222 -5.26 1.29 -8.09
N VAL A 223 -4.29 0.86 -8.89
CA VAL A 223 -4.32 0.95 -10.36
C VAL A 223 -5.50 0.16 -10.94
N VAL A 224 -5.73 -1.07 -10.48
CA VAL A 224 -6.88 -1.90 -10.90
C VAL A 224 -8.21 -1.27 -10.50
N ALA A 225 -8.31 -0.75 -9.28
CA ALA A 225 -9.50 -0.04 -8.82
C ALA A 225 -9.75 1.25 -9.63
N ALA A 226 -8.69 2.02 -9.91
CA ALA A 226 -8.73 3.24 -10.70
C ALA A 226 -9.21 2.97 -12.13
N LYS A 227 -8.59 2.02 -12.83
CA LYS A 227 -9.03 1.63 -14.19
C LYS A 227 -10.48 1.16 -14.18
N SER A 228 -10.84 0.28 -13.24
CA SER A 228 -12.22 -0.20 -13.15
C SER A 228 -13.23 0.94 -12.92
N TYR A 229 -12.88 1.93 -12.11
CA TYR A 229 -13.73 3.08 -11.84
C TYR A 229 -13.84 3.99 -13.08
N VAL A 230 -12.72 4.35 -13.70
CA VAL A 230 -12.71 5.22 -14.90
C VAL A 230 -13.47 4.59 -16.06
N GLU A 231 -13.37 3.27 -16.26
CA GLU A 231 -14.07 2.57 -17.33
C GLU A 231 -15.60 2.64 -17.17
N ALA A 232 -16.13 2.40 -15.98
CA ALA A 232 -17.55 2.60 -15.69
C ALA A 232 -17.75 3.15 -14.26
N PRO A 233 -17.82 4.49 -14.11
CA PRO A 233 -17.94 5.12 -12.80
C PRO A 233 -19.23 4.70 -12.08
N SER A 234 -19.11 4.38 -10.81
CA SER A 234 -20.23 4.02 -9.93
C SER A 234 -19.82 4.18 -8.46
N LEU A 235 -20.80 4.38 -7.56
CA LEU A 235 -20.55 4.49 -6.11
C LEU A 235 -19.69 3.34 -5.59
N ARG A 236 -20.02 2.09 -5.98
CA ARG A 236 -19.27 0.91 -5.53
C ARG A 236 -17.78 0.92 -5.90
N ARG A 237 -17.48 1.39 -7.10
CA ARG A 237 -16.12 1.37 -7.65
C ARG A 237 -15.29 2.52 -7.11
N VAL A 238 -15.89 3.71 -6.91
CA VAL A 238 -15.22 4.80 -6.19
C VAL A 238 -14.97 4.41 -4.74
N ASP A 239 -15.91 3.70 -4.09
CA ASP A 239 -15.71 3.16 -2.74
C ASP A 239 -14.51 2.19 -2.70
N THR A 240 -14.38 1.31 -3.70
CA THR A 240 -13.23 0.39 -3.79
C THR A 240 -11.94 1.18 -3.94
N LEU A 241 -11.91 2.17 -4.84
CA LEU A 241 -10.75 3.01 -5.07
C LEU A 241 -10.33 3.78 -3.81
N ILE A 242 -11.30 4.38 -3.09
CA ILE A 242 -11.06 5.12 -1.86
C ILE A 242 -10.53 4.19 -0.76
N LEU A 243 -11.20 3.07 -0.47
CA LEU A 243 -10.79 2.14 0.59
C LEU A 243 -9.40 1.52 0.32
N VAL A 244 -9.11 1.18 -0.94
CA VAL A 244 -7.77 0.74 -1.35
C VAL A 244 -6.75 1.86 -1.14
N GLY A 245 -7.09 3.10 -1.51
CA GLY A 245 -6.23 4.28 -1.30
C GLY A 245 -5.94 4.55 0.19
N LEU A 246 -6.95 4.41 1.06
CA LEU A 246 -6.79 4.55 2.50
C LEU A 246 -5.85 3.50 3.09
N LEU A 247 -6.01 2.22 2.68
CA LEU A 247 -5.13 1.15 3.12
C LEU A 247 -3.71 1.30 2.54
N LEU A 248 -3.58 1.77 1.29
CA LEU A 248 -2.29 2.07 0.67
C LEU A 248 -1.52 3.15 1.45
N ALA A 249 -2.21 4.24 1.84
CA ALA A 249 -1.65 5.28 2.70
C ALA A 249 -1.19 4.75 4.06
N GLN A 250 -1.78 3.64 4.51
CA GLN A 250 -1.47 2.97 5.76
C GLN A 250 -0.46 1.81 5.64
N THR A 251 0.11 1.59 4.45
CA THR A 251 1.17 0.60 4.25
C THR A 251 2.56 1.20 4.48
N ARG A 252 2.76 2.44 4.05
CA ARG A 252 4.05 3.13 4.09
C ARG A 252 3.83 4.64 4.19
N TYR A 253 4.70 5.37 4.89
CA TYR A 253 4.48 6.79 5.17
C TYR A 253 4.52 7.66 3.91
N GLU A 254 5.33 7.31 2.90
CA GLU A 254 5.34 8.00 1.60
C GLU A 254 4.08 7.70 0.78
N SER A 255 3.38 6.59 1.06
CA SER A 255 2.22 6.16 0.29
C SER A 255 0.98 7.04 0.52
N VAL A 256 1.00 7.93 1.52
CA VAL A 256 -0.05 8.96 1.69
C VAL A 256 -0.16 9.87 0.48
N LEU A 257 0.92 10.07 -0.29
CA LEU A 257 0.90 10.89 -1.50
C LEU A 257 -0.07 10.34 -2.56
N TYR A 258 -0.33 9.02 -2.55
CA TYR A 258 -1.32 8.41 -3.44
C TYR A 258 -2.77 8.81 -3.12
N VAL A 259 -3.05 9.40 -1.95
CA VAL A 259 -4.38 9.99 -1.66
C VAL A 259 -4.72 11.07 -2.68
N LEU A 260 -3.74 11.87 -3.12
CA LEU A 260 -3.92 12.88 -4.16
C LEU A 260 -4.23 12.25 -5.51
N ALA A 261 -3.51 11.18 -5.87
CA ALA A 261 -3.76 10.44 -7.11
C ALA A 261 -5.16 9.79 -7.11
N VAL A 262 -5.57 9.20 -5.99
CA VAL A 262 -6.90 8.63 -5.78
C VAL A 262 -7.99 9.70 -5.90
N ALA A 263 -7.80 10.87 -5.29
CA ALA A 263 -8.71 12.00 -5.41
C ALA A 263 -8.82 12.48 -6.86
N ALA A 264 -7.70 12.64 -7.56
CA ALA A 264 -7.68 13.05 -8.96
C ALA A 264 -8.45 12.06 -9.85
N VAL A 265 -8.23 10.76 -9.68
CA VAL A 265 -8.99 9.72 -10.41
C VAL A 265 -10.48 9.76 -10.05
N GLY A 266 -10.81 9.99 -8.76
CA GLY A 266 -12.17 10.22 -8.28
C GLY A 266 -12.89 11.33 -9.05
N LEU A 267 -12.23 12.49 -9.15
CA LEU A 267 -12.69 13.66 -9.90
C LEU A 267 -12.88 13.36 -11.39
N VAL A 268 -11.94 12.66 -12.03
CA VAL A 268 -12.08 12.25 -13.44
C VAL A 268 -13.37 11.46 -13.66
N GLY A 269 -13.70 10.54 -12.76
CA GLY A 269 -14.95 9.80 -12.83
C GLY A 269 -16.18 10.71 -12.69
N TRP A 270 -16.18 11.65 -11.74
CA TRP A 270 -17.27 12.63 -11.56
C TRP A 270 -17.47 13.50 -12.80
N PHE A 271 -16.37 13.98 -13.41
CA PHE A 271 -16.42 14.74 -14.66
C PHE A 271 -17.00 13.91 -15.81
N LYS A 272 -16.60 12.63 -15.92
CA LYS A 272 -17.09 11.73 -16.97
C LYS A 272 -18.59 11.47 -16.87
N VAL A 273 -19.14 11.29 -15.66
CA VAL A 273 -20.59 11.07 -15.46
C VAL A 273 -21.39 12.35 -15.22
N ARG A 274 -20.74 13.51 -15.14
CA ARG A 274 -21.35 14.82 -14.85
C ARG A 274 -22.23 14.83 -13.59
N THR A 275 -21.88 14.01 -12.61
CA THR A 275 -22.58 13.90 -11.33
C THR A 275 -21.60 13.59 -10.20
N LEU A 276 -21.91 14.06 -9.00
CA LEU A 276 -21.10 13.83 -7.81
C LEU A 276 -21.40 12.43 -7.27
N LEU A 277 -20.43 11.52 -7.39
CA LEU A 277 -20.52 10.18 -6.80
C LEU A 277 -20.02 10.22 -5.36
N ILE A 278 -20.81 10.79 -4.46
CA ILE A 278 -20.52 10.88 -3.02
C ILE A 278 -21.26 9.74 -2.31
N SER A 279 -20.50 8.82 -1.72
CA SER A 279 -21.04 7.76 -0.87
C SER A 279 -20.73 8.01 0.60
N THR A 280 -21.26 7.17 1.48
CA THR A 280 -20.85 7.13 2.89
C THR A 280 -19.35 6.86 3.04
N VAL A 281 -18.74 6.06 2.16
CA VAL A 281 -17.28 5.85 2.15
C VAL A 281 -16.57 7.15 1.85
N THR A 282 -17.02 7.89 0.82
CA THR A 282 -16.44 9.19 0.47
C THR A 282 -16.50 10.16 1.65
N ILE A 283 -17.64 10.21 2.35
CA ILE A 283 -17.82 11.08 3.51
C ILE A 283 -16.94 10.65 4.68
N VAL A 284 -16.83 9.35 4.98
CA VAL A 284 -16.08 8.87 6.17
C VAL A 284 -14.57 8.77 5.93
N ALA A 285 -14.12 8.67 4.68
CA ALA A 285 -12.72 8.47 4.32
C ALA A 285 -11.72 9.46 4.96
N PRO A 286 -11.99 10.78 5.04
CA PRO A 286 -11.11 11.71 5.74
C PRO A 286 -10.90 11.34 7.22
N LEU A 287 -11.95 10.90 7.91
CA LEU A 287 -11.86 10.49 9.32
C LEU A 287 -11.01 9.22 9.49
N LEU A 288 -11.05 8.31 8.50
CA LEU A 288 -10.20 7.11 8.51
C LEU A 288 -8.71 7.41 8.28
N LEU A 289 -8.36 8.63 7.83
CA LEU A 289 -6.96 9.10 7.74
C LEU A 289 -6.46 9.77 9.02
N ILE A 290 -7.32 10.00 10.03
CA ILE A 290 -6.90 10.61 11.30
C ILE A 290 -5.69 9.90 11.92
N PRO A 291 -5.61 8.55 11.98
CA PRO A 291 -4.44 7.92 12.61
C PRO A 291 -3.12 8.25 11.91
N PHE A 292 -3.13 8.46 10.59
CA PHE A 292 -1.92 8.89 9.87
C PHE A 292 -1.49 10.30 10.29
N ALA A 293 -2.45 11.23 10.39
CA ALA A 293 -2.18 12.59 10.85
C ALA A 293 -1.66 12.60 12.30
N LEU A 294 -2.25 11.80 13.18
CA LEU A 294 -1.77 11.63 14.56
C LEU A 294 -0.36 11.04 14.61
N GLN A 295 -0.04 10.07 13.74
CA GLN A 295 1.33 9.55 13.64
C GLN A 295 2.29 10.70 13.32
N GLN A 296 1.95 11.56 12.35
CA GLN A 296 2.79 12.71 12.01
C GLN A 296 3.01 13.67 13.18
N VAL A 297 1.98 13.91 14.02
CA VAL A 297 2.11 14.73 15.25
C VAL A 297 3.11 14.09 16.23
N ILE A 298 3.05 12.78 16.43
CA ILE A 298 4.01 12.06 17.27
C ILE A 298 5.44 12.25 16.71
N PHE A 299 5.64 12.04 15.40
CA PHE A 299 6.99 12.10 14.82
C PHE A 299 7.55 13.51 14.66
N SER A 300 6.73 14.57 14.69
CA SER A 300 7.27 15.93 14.74
C SER A 300 7.96 16.24 16.05
N ASP A 301 7.53 15.61 17.16
CA ASP A 301 8.09 15.86 18.49
C ASP A 301 9.28 14.94 18.81
N TYR A 302 9.34 13.74 18.22
CA TYR A 302 10.42 12.78 18.44
C TYR A 302 11.40 12.71 17.26
N GLN A 303 12.25 13.73 17.11
CA GLN A 303 13.20 13.83 15.98
C GLN A 303 14.19 12.67 15.86
N GLY A 304 14.55 12.01 16.97
CA GLY A 304 15.48 10.87 16.97
C GLY A 304 14.96 9.60 16.27
N LEU A 305 13.68 9.56 15.89
CA LEU A 305 13.09 8.45 15.13
C LEU A 305 13.34 8.58 13.61
N TRP A 306 13.77 9.76 13.15
CA TRP A 306 14.27 9.96 11.79
C TRP A 306 15.74 9.58 11.72
N GLN A 307 16.07 8.62 10.86
CA GLN A 307 17.46 8.25 10.54
C GLN A 307 18.03 9.28 9.55
N LEU A 308 18.22 10.51 10.01
CA LEU A 308 18.78 11.59 9.20
C LEU A 308 20.28 11.36 9.02
N LYS A 309 20.80 11.65 7.82
CA LYS A 309 22.25 11.71 7.59
C LYS A 309 22.86 12.82 8.44
N ASP A 310 24.13 12.68 8.76
CA ASP A 310 24.89 13.72 9.48
C ASP A 310 24.74 15.09 8.78
N GLY A 311 24.25 16.09 9.52
CA GLY A 311 24.00 17.45 9.01
C GLY A 311 22.62 17.69 8.36
N ALA A 312 21.74 16.70 8.30
CA ALA A 312 20.34 16.90 7.89
C ALA A 312 19.46 17.29 9.09
N GLU A 313 18.82 18.46 9.02
CA GLU A 313 17.97 18.98 10.09
C GLU A 313 16.52 18.48 10.01
N LYS A 314 16.04 18.16 8.80
CA LYS A 314 14.66 17.72 8.54
C LYS A 314 14.62 16.68 7.42
N PRO A 315 13.70 15.69 7.50
CA PRO A 315 13.43 14.79 6.39
C PRO A 315 12.78 15.55 5.21
N PHE A 316 12.94 15.03 3.99
CA PHE A 316 12.30 15.55 2.75
C PHE A 316 12.64 16.99 2.33
N LEU A 317 13.78 17.53 2.76
CA LEU A 317 14.24 18.83 2.27
C LEU A 317 14.49 18.80 0.75
N LEU A 318 14.04 19.83 0.02
CA LEU A 318 14.23 19.93 -1.43
C LEU A 318 15.71 19.84 -1.84
N ARG A 319 16.63 20.28 -0.97
CA ARG A 319 18.09 20.18 -1.20
C ARG A 319 18.61 18.76 -1.31
N LEU A 320 17.88 17.77 -0.78
CA LEU A 320 18.26 16.35 -0.83
C LEU A 320 17.84 15.71 -2.16
N ILE A 321 17.01 16.36 -2.98
CA ILE A 321 16.51 15.78 -4.23
C ILE A 321 17.65 15.45 -5.21
N PRO A 322 18.62 16.35 -5.49
CA PRO A 322 19.69 16.03 -6.44
C PRO A 322 20.52 14.81 -6.00
N GLU A 323 20.93 14.77 -4.74
CA GLU A 323 21.71 13.66 -4.16
C GLU A 323 20.93 12.34 -4.20
N ASN A 324 19.64 12.36 -3.87
CA ASN A 324 18.79 11.16 -3.94
C ASN A 324 18.57 10.68 -5.38
N LEU A 325 18.47 11.60 -6.35
CA LEU A 325 18.36 11.23 -7.76
C LEU A 325 19.66 10.62 -8.28
N GLU A 326 20.81 11.12 -7.84
CA GLU A 326 22.12 10.53 -8.15
C GLU A 326 22.20 9.10 -7.60
N HIS A 327 21.91 8.90 -6.31
CA HIS A 327 21.89 7.55 -5.73
C HIS A 327 20.90 6.61 -6.43
N ALA A 328 19.71 7.10 -6.79
CA ALA A 328 18.73 6.32 -7.54
C ALA A 328 19.26 5.95 -8.93
N ALA A 329 19.90 6.88 -9.65
CA ALA A 329 20.49 6.60 -10.95
C ALA A 329 21.61 5.57 -10.84
N THR A 330 22.51 5.71 -9.86
CA THR A 330 23.57 4.74 -9.59
C THR A 330 22.98 3.37 -9.28
N PHE A 331 21.92 3.29 -8.46
CA PHE A 331 21.27 2.01 -8.15
C PHE A 331 20.58 1.39 -9.36
N PHE A 332 19.73 2.13 -10.06
CA PHE A 332 18.89 1.57 -11.13
C PHE A 332 19.66 1.23 -12.41
N PHE A 333 20.74 1.97 -12.71
CA PHE A 333 21.52 1.81 -13.93
C PHE A 333 22.93 1.23 -13.69
N ASN A 334 23.18 0.67 -12.50
CA ASN A 334 24.42 -0.06 -12.26
C ASN A 334 24.53 -1.27 -13.19
N PHE A 335 25.62 -1.35 -13.94
CA PHE A 335 25.96 -2.53 -14.77
C PHE A 335 27.23 -3.23 -14.29
N THR A 336 28.04 -2.58 -13.46
CA THR A 336 29.40 -3.02 -13.11
C THR A 336 29.47 -3.76 -11.78
N ASP A 337 28.58 -3.43 -10.85
CA ASP A 337 28.56 -3.93 -9.49
C ASP A 337 27.50 -5.01 -9.34
N ASP A 338 27.93 -6.24 -9.05
CA ASP A 338 27.07 -7.40 -8.82
C ASP A 338 26.49 -7.43 -7.39
N GLN A 339 26.88 -6.49 -6.53
CA GLN A 339 26.40 -6.42 -5.15
C GLN A 339 25.06 -5.68 -5.01
N GLN A 340 24.64 -4.92 -6.02
CA GLN A 340 23.38 -4.19 -5.98
C GLN A 340 22.23 -5.08 -6.49
N PRO A 341 21.15 -5.28 -5.71
CA PRO A 341 20.04 -6.14 -6.13
C PRO A 341 19.09 -5.43 -7.12
N ASN A 342 19.65 -4.75 -8.13
CA ASN A 342 18.93 -3.99 -9.16
C ASN A 342 18.55 -4.88 -10.37
N SER A 343 17.85 -4.30 -11.34
CA SER A 343 17.66 -4.91 -12.67
C SER A 343 17.83 -3.86 -13.75
N LEU A 344 19.00 -3.86 -14.39
CA LEU A 344 19.30 -2.94 -15.49
C LEU A 344 18.29 -3.10 -16.65
N LEU A 345 17.90 -4.34 -16.95
CA LEU A 345 16.92 -4.64 -17.99
C LEU A 345 15.58 -3.95 -17.72
N LEU A 346 15.07 -4.05 -16.49
CA LEU A 346 13.83 -3.38 -16.09
C LEU A 346 13.99 -1.86 -16.19
N SER A 347 15.09 -1.30 -15.69
CA SER A 347 15.36 0.15 -15.71
C SER A 347 15.42 0.72 -17.13
N VAL A 348 16.16 0.09 -18.03
CA VAL A 348 16.30 0.53 -19.43
C VAL A 348 14.97 0.43 -20.18
N LEU A 349 14.25 -0.69 -20.03
CA LEU A 349 12.95 -0.86 -20.67
C LEU A 349 11.90 0.12 -20.12
N PHE A 350 11.96 0.45 -18.82
CA PHE A 350 11.12 1.48 -18.24
C PHE A 350 11.36 2.86 -18.86
N VAL A 351 12.63 3.29 -19.00
CA VAL A 351 12.97 4.56 -19.65
C VAL A 351 12.51 4.56 -21.11
N ALA A 352 12.78 3.48 -21.86
CA ALA A 352 12.34 3.37 -23.24
C ALA A 352 10.82 3.48 -23.36
N ALA A 353 10.08 2.78 -22.49
CA ALA A 353 8.63 2.84 -22.45
C ALA A 353 8.10 4.25 -22.11
N LEU A 354 8.75 4.96 -21.19
CA LEU A 354 8.41 6.34 -20.83
C LEU A 354 8.59 7.28 -22.02
N VAL A 355 9.74 7.21 -22.71
CA VAL A 355 10.02 8.02 -23.91
C VAL A 355 9.00 7.75 -25.00
N VAL A 356 8.73 6.48 -25.30
CA VAL A 356 7.72 6.09 -26.31
C VAL A 356 6.34 6.62 -25.93
N THR A 357 5.94 6.51 -24.67
CA THR A 357 4.64 6.99 -24.19
C THR A 357 4.51 8.50 -24.31
N LEU A 358 5.55 9.26 -23.96
CA LEU A 358 5.57 10.71 -24.11
C LEU A 358 5.49 11.12 -25.58
N VAL A 359 6.31 10.53 -26.45
CA VAL A 359 6.31 10.82 -27.89
C VAL A 359 4.93 10.52 -28.50
N LEU A 360 4.34 9.36 -28.18
CA LEU A 360 3.02 9.01 -28.66
C LEU A 360 1.94 9.95 -28.10
N GLY A 361 2.01 10.30 -26.82
CA GLY A 361 1.10 11.25 -26.17
C GLY A 361 1.08 12.61 -26.88
N PHE A 362 2.25 13.20 -27.13
CA PHE A 362 2.37 14.46 -27.88
C PHE A 362 1.87 14.34 -29.32
N SER A 363 2.09 13.20 -29.98
CA SER A 363 1.63 12.98 -31.36
C SER A 363 0.11 12.87 -31.49
N MET A 364 -0.57 12.38 -30.44
CA MET A 364 -2.02 12.22 -30.42
C MET A 364 -2.75 13.54 -30.16
N ASP A 365 -2.18 14.45 -29.36
CA ASP A 365 -2.74 15.79 -29.18
C ASP A 365 -2.59 16.66 -30.43
N SER A 366 -1.47 16.54 -31.15
CA SER A 366 -1.27 17.24 -32.44
C SER A 366 -2.29 16.83 -33.50
N LYS A 367 -2.75 15.57 -33.49
CA LYS A 367 -3.76 15.06 -34.45
C LYS A 367 -5.20 15.36 -34.06
N ARG A 368 -5.47 15.88 -32.85
CA ARG A 368 -6.81 16.32 -32.40
C ARG A 368 -7.06 17.81 -32.63
N GLN A 369 -6.06 18.56 -33.08
CA GLN A 369 -6.15 20.00 -33.38
C GLN A 369 -6.31 20.32 -34.89
N PHE A 370 -6.47 19.29 -35.73
CA PHE A 370 -6.94 19.37 -37.12
C PHE A 370 -8.19 18.50 -37.26
#